data_AF-A0A3A0CWY6-F1
#
_entry.id   AF-A0A3A0CWY6-F1
#
_cell.length_a   1.000
_cell.length_b   1.000
_cell.length_c   1.000
_cell.angle_alpha   90.00
_cell.angle_beta   90.00
_cell.angle_gamma   90.00
#
_symmetry.space_group_name_H-M   'P 1'
#
loop_
_entity.id
_entity.type
_entity.pdbx_description
1 polymer ?
#
loop_
_entity_poly.entity_id
_entity_poly.type
_entity_poly.pdbx_seq_one_letter_code
_entity_poly.pdbx_strand_id
1 'polypeptide(L)'
;MAFDPYALPVPDLGLRCLRCGYNLAHLPRHRCPECGTEFDIESYIPPGDVPLVILNGEEVRITADIAELLRQYQIGFLQRAGPFDVYGAEVPLAGRGALAVPRERYFEVIDLLRRRACGESLPAVPPAREEEWTCDHCGEECPPNFELCWNCGEPGVPAA
;
A
#
# COMPACT_ATOMS: atom_id res chain seq x y z
N MET A 1 2.43 -10.13 -7.80
CA MET A 1 3.88 -9.94 -7.54
C MET A 1 3.98 -9.06 -6.31
N ALA A 2 4.69 -9.48 -5.26
CA ALA A 2 4.91 -8.65 -4.08
C ALA A 2 5.92 -7.56 -4.43
N PHE A 3 5.59 -6.30 -4.16
CA PHE A 3 6.53 -5.19 -4.26
C PHE A 3 7.65 -5.39 -3.22
N ASP A 4 8.92 -5.38 -3.65
CA ASP A 4 10.08 -5.46 -2.75
C ASP A 4 10.61 -4.05 -2.45
N PRO A 5 10.35 -3.49 -1.26
CA PRO A 5 10.86 -2.17 -0.90
C PRO A 5 12.39 -2.13 -0.83
N TYR A 6 13.05 -3.24 -0.49
CA TYR A 6 14.51 -3.31 -0.29
C TYR A 6 15.31 -3.52 -1.57
N ALA A 7 14.62 -3.60 -2.72
CA ALA A 7 15.24 -3.77 -4.02
C ALA A 7 16.28 -2.68 -4.31
N LEU A 8 17.34 -3.07 -5.04
CA LEU A 8 18.37 -2.16 -5.54
C LEU A 8 18.31 -2.10 -7.08
N PRO A 9 18.45 -0.92 -7.71
CA PRO A 9 18.58 0.40 -7.08
C PRO A 9 17.32 0.78 -6.28
N VAL A 10 17.50 1.56 -5.20
CA VAL A 10 16.42 1.93 -4.27
C VAL A 10 15.25 2.51 -5.07
N PRO A 11 14.03 1.97 -4.96
CA PRO A 11 12.88 2.50 -5.69
C PRO A 11 12.61 3.95 -5.26
N ASP A 12 12.09 4.75 -6.18
CA ASP A 12 11.74 6.16 -5.89
C ASP A 12 10.50 6.25 -5.00
N LEU A 13 10.62 5.92 -3.72
CA LEU A 13 9.52 5.93 -2.78
C LEU A 13 9.24 7.33 -2.20
N GLY A 14 9.81 8.39 -2.78
CA GLY A 14 9.75 9.75 -2.24
C GLY A 14 10.43 9.90 -0.87
N LEU A 15 11.25 8.93 -0.47
CA LEU A 15 11.95 8.91 0.80
C LEU A 15 13.08 9.93 0.82
N ARG A 16 13.21 10.64 1.94
CA ARG A 16 14.28 11.62 2.18
C ARG A 16 15.09 11.21 3.39
N CYS A 17 16.40 11.42 3.36
CA CYS A 17 17.25 11.14 4.50
C CYS A 17 16.78 11.94 5.72
N LEU A 18 16.48 11.28 6.84
CA LEU A 18 16.02 11.95 8.07
C LEU A 18 17.06 12.92 8.65
N ARG A 19 18.33 12.78 8.25
CA ARG A 19 19.43 13.60 8.77
C ARG A 19 19.75 14.82 7.92
N CYS A 20 19.75 14.68 6.59
CA CYS A 20 20.16 15.77 5.68
C CYS A 20 19.11 16.14 4.62
N GLY A 21 17.98 15.43 4.55
CA GLY A 21 16.90 15.70 3.58
C GLY A 21 17.18 15.26 2.13
N TYR A 22 18.34 14.63 1.87
CA TYR A 22 18.71 14.13 0.54
C TYR A 22 17.72 13.08 0.03
N ASN A 23 17.39 13.11 -1.26
CA ASN A 23 16.48 12.15 -1.88
C ASN A 23 17.14 10.76 -1.97
N LEU A 24 16.50 9.72 -1.42
CA LEU A 24 17.06 8.37 -1.36
C LEU A 24 16.72 7.51 -2.59
N ALA A 25 15.99 8.05 -3.56
CA ALA A 25 15.64 7.38 -4.80
C ALA A 25 16.87 7.00 -5.66
N HIS A 26 16.78 5.86 -6.34
CA HIS A 26 17.74 5.32 -7.31
C HIS A 26 19.15 5.08 -6.75
N LEU A 27 19.31 5.04 -5.43
CA LEU A 27 20.61 4.78 -4.82
C LEU A 27 21.03 3.31 -5.03
N PRO A 28 22.31 3.02 -5.29
CA PRO A 28 22.80 1.65 -5.47
C PRO A 28 22.96 0.89 -4.15
N ARG A 29 22.71 1.54 -3.00
CA ARG A 29 22.81 0.99 -1.65
C ARG A 29 21.96 1.79 -0.67
N HIS A 30 21.55 1.17 0.43
CA HIS A 30 20.79 1.79 1.53
C HIS A 30 21.65 2.69 2.44
N ARG A 31 22.41 3.60 1.81
CA ARG A 31 23.27 4.56 2.50
C ARG A 31 23.22 5.92 1.80
N CYS A 32 22.93 6.96 2.56
CA CYS A 32 22.90 8.33 2.04
C CYS A 32 24.29 8.78 1.57
N PRO A 33 24.45 9.28 0.34
CA PRO A 33 25.75 9.71 -0.18
C PRO A 33 26.26 11.01 0.46
N GLU A 34 25.36 11.89 0.91
CA GLU A 34 25.72 13.20 1.51
C GLU A 34 26.21 13.07 2.94
N CYS A 35 25.43 12.42 3.81
CA CYS A 35 25.75 12.35 5.25
C CYS A 35 26.34 11.00 5.70
N GLY A 36 26.44 10.03 4.78
CA GLY A 36 26.96 8.68 5.05
C GLY A 36 26.06 7.82 5.95
N THR A 37 24.89 8.30 6.34
CA THR A 37 23.98 7.61 7.25
C THR A 37 23.33 6.42 6.53
N GLU A 38 23.45 5.23 7.11
CA GLU A 38 22.68 4.07 6.69
C GLU A 38 21.22 4.27 7.07
N PHE A 39 20.32 3.84 6.21
CA PHE A 39 18.91 3.98 6.45
C PHE A 39 18.23 2.62 6.25
N ASP A 40 17.22 2.39 7.07
CA ASP A 40 16.34 1.25 6.92
C ASP A 40 14.98 1.74 6.42
N ILE A 41 14.39 1.00 5.48
CA ILE A 41 13.16 1.42 4.82
C ILE A 41 11.98 1.35 5.79
N GLU A 42 11.90 0.34 6.66
CA GLU A 42 10.83 0.23 7.65
C GLU A 42 10.80 1.39 8.66
N SER A 43 11.96 1.99 8.94
CA SER A 43 12.04 3.18 9.80
C SER A 43 11.27 4.40 9.27
N TYR A 44 10.90 4.40 7.98
CA TYR A 44 10.11 5.44 7.35
C TYR A 44 8.59 5.21 7.41
N ILE A 45 8.15 4.00 7.79
CA ILE A 45 6.72 3.75 7.95
C ILE A 45 6.27 4.39 9.28
N PRO A 46 5.25 5.27 9.26
CA PRO A 46 4.69 5.83 10.49
C PRO A 46 4.28 4.73 11.48
N PRO A 47 4.31 5.00 12.80
CA PRO A 47 3.90 4.03 13.80
C PRO A 47 2.40 3.70 13.68
N GLY A 48 2.06 2.44 13.97
CA GLY A 48 0.69 1.90 13.95
C GLY A 48 0.48 0.80 12.90
N ASP A 49 -0.62 0.04 13.06
CA ASP A 49 -0.99 -1.06 12.15
C ASP A 49 -1.60 -0.56 10.83
N VAL A 50 -2.22 0.62 10.87
CA VAL A 50 -2.83 1.30 9.71
C VAL A 50 -2.27 2.73 9.58
N PRO A 51 -0.98 2.87 9.19
CA PRO A 51 -0.34 4.18 9.05
C PRO A 51 -0.98 5.05 7.96
N LEU A 52 -0.89 6.36 8.15
CA LEU A 52 -1.23 7.35 7.13
C LEU A 52 -0.21 7.30 6.00
N VAL A 53 -0.69 7.26 4.76
CA VAL A 53 0.16 7.28 3.56
C VAL A 53 0.71 8.70 3.39
N ILE A 54 2.04 8.81 3.43
CA ILE A 54 2.77 10.06 3.24
C ILE A 54 3.59 9.91 1.96
N LEU A 55 3.38 10.80 1.00
CA LEU A 55 4.12 10.83 -0.25
C LEU A 55 4.77 12.20 -0.40
N ASN A 56 6.08 12.23 -0.64
CA ASN A 56 6.86 13.47 -0.75
C ASN A 56 6.75 14.42 0.48
N GLY A 57 6.43 13.87 1.65
CA GLY A 57 6.26 14.64 2.89
C GLY A 57 4.85 15.20 3.11
N GLU A 58 3.89 14.88 2.25
CA GLU A 58 2.49 15.29 2.39
C GLU A 58 1.57 14.07 2.61
N GLU A 59 0.54 14.24 3.44
CA GLU A 59 -0.50 13.21 3.62
C GLU A 59 -1.31 13.07 2.33
N VAL A 60 -1.40 11.83 1.82
CA VAL A 60 -2.18 11.53 0.62
C VAL A 60 -3.66 11.61 0.98
N ARG A 61 -4.41 12.44 0.25
CA ARG A 61 -5.87 12.51 0.36
C ARG A 61 -6.52 11.44 -0.49
N ILE A 62 -7.56 10.81 0.05
CA ILE A 62 -8.32 9.85 -0.73
C ILE A 62 -9.26 10.56 -1.70
N THR A 63 -9.09 10.27 -2.99
CA THR A 63 -10.00 10.68 -4.08
C THR A 63 -10.73 9.45 -4.62
N ALA A 64 -11.82 9.65 -5.38
CA ALA A 64 -12.52 8.54 -6.03
C ALA A 64 -11.59 7.70 -6.91
N ASP A 65 -10.66 8.38 -7.56
CA ASP A 65 -9.67 7.80 -8.47
C ASP A 65 -8.62 6.93 -7.73
N ILE A 66 -8.13 7.41 -6.59
CA ILE A 66 -7.24 6.64 -5.71
C ILE A 66 -7.99 5.45 -5.11
N ALA A 67 -9.24 5.65 -4.68
CA ALA A 67 -10.06 4.58 -4.12
C ALA A 67 -10.36 3.48 -5.16
N GLU A 68 -10.56 3.83 -6.43
CA GLU A 68 -10.70 2.87 -7.52
C GLU A 68 -9.40 2.10 -7.76
N LEU A 69 -8.26 2.79 -7.77
CA LEU A 69 -6.96 2.15 -7.89
C LEU A 69 -6.74 1.11 -6.80
N LEU A 70 -6.93 1.48 -5.54
CA LEU A 70 -6.71 0.57 -4.42
C LEU A 70 -7.67 -0.64 -4.47
N ARG A 71 -8.93 -0.43 -4.88
CA ARG A 71 -9.88 -1.52 -5.12
C ARG A 71 -9.44 -2.46 -6.23
N GLN A 72 -8.93 -1.92 -7.34
CA GLN A 72 -8.41 -2.71 -8.45
C GLN A 72 -7.27 -3.66 -8.02
N TYR A 73 -6.39 -3.19 -7.13
CA TYR A 73 -5.30 -4.00 -6.57
C TYR A 73 -5.69 -4.78 -5.31
N GLN A 74 -6.98 -4.80 -4.95
CA GLN A 74 -7.49 -5.47 -3.75
C GLN A 74 -6.79 -5.02 -2.44
N ILE A 75 -6.37 -3.76 -2.39
CA ILE A 75 -5.71 -3.17 -1.22
C ILE A 75 -6.79 -2.58 -0.31
N GLY A 76 -6.91 -3.12 0.90
CA GLY A 76 -7.74 -2.54 1.96
C GLY A 76 -7.22 -1.16 2.36
N PHE A 77 -8.12 -0.20 2.55
CA PHE A 77 -7.77 1.15 2.98
C PHE A 77 -8.82 1.71 3.94
N LEU A 78 -8.40 2.69 4.73
CA LEU A 78 -9.26 3.48 5.60
C LEU A 78 -9.17 4.95 5.23
N GLN A 79 -10.32 5.61 5.19
CA GLN A 79 -10.39 7.06 5.11
C GLN A 79 -10.42 7.62 6.53
N ARG A 80 -9.33 8.27 6.97
CA ARG A 80 -9.31 8.97 8.27
C ARG A 80 -9.78 10.41 8.07
N ALA A 81 -10.83 10.78 8.81
CA ALA A 81 -11.29 12.16 8.89
C ALA A 81 -10.16 13.07 9.40
N GLY A 82 -10.01 14.25 8.81
CA GLY A 82 -8.99 15.21 9.23
C GLY A 82 -9.35 15.87 10.57
N PRO A 83 -8.41 16.57 11.22
CA PRO A 83 -8.65 17.26 12.49
C PRO A 83 -9.76 18.33 12.44
N PHE A 84 -10.21 18.74 11.24
CA PHE A 84 -11.27 19.73 11.04
C PHE A 84 -12.68 19.14 10.88
N ASP A 85 -12.83 17.81 10.88
CA ASP A 85 -14.13 17.16 10.64
C ASP A 85 -14.94 16.91 11.92
N VAL A 86 -14.45 17.35 13.08
CA VAL A 86 -15.13 17.20 14.37
C VAL A 86 -15.72 18.55 14.78
N TYR A 87 -16.94 18.86 14.31
CA TYR A 87 -18.03 19.58 15.00
C TYR A 87 -19.13 19.96 13.98
N GLY A 88 -20.19 19.15 13.92
CA GLY A 88 -21.54 19.59 13.51
C GLY A 88 -21.81 20.01 12.05
N ALA A 89 -20.88 19.79 11.11
CA ALA A 89 -21.11 20.13 9.70
C ALA A 89 -21.33 18.85 8.88
N GLU A 90 -22.56 18.68 8.37
CA GLU A 90 -22.89 17.71 7.31
C GLU A 90 -22.25 18.20 5.99
N VAL A 91 -20.94 17.98 5.83
CA VAL A 91 -20.26 18.20 4.56
C VAL A 91 -19.91 16.82 3.98
N PRO A 92 -20.18 16.55 2.70
CA PRO A 92 -19.84 15.26 2.10
C PRO A 92 -18.34 14.98 2.31
N LEU A 93 -18.04 13.89 3.04
CA LEU A 93 -16.68 13.42 3.38
C LEU A 93 -15.84 13.02 2.15
N ALA A 94 -16.41 13.02 0.95
CA ALA A 94 -15.71 12.66 -0.27
C ALA A 94 -14.59 13.68 -0.58
N GLY A 95 -13.34 13.23 -0.53
CA GLY A 95 -12.18 14.02 -0.98
C GLY A 95 -11.39 14.77 0.10
N ARG A 96 -11.76 14.68 1.38
CA ARG A 96 -11.05 15.38 2.48
C ARG A 96 -10.32 14.48 3.47
N GLY A 97 -10.57 13.18 3.45
CA GLY A 97 -9.93 12.26 4.39
C GLY A 97 -8.53 11.87 3.97
N ALA A 98 -7.65 11.70 4.95
CA ALA A 98 -6.31 11.16 4.73
C ALA A 98 -6.39 9.64 4.49
N LEU A 99 -5.60 9.15 3.55
CA LEU A 99 -5.50 7.73 3.22
C LEU A 99 -4.67 7.03 4.29
N ALA A 100 -5.24 5.99 4.91
CA ALA A 100 -4.51 5.03 5.74
C ALA A 100 -4.61 3.64 5.13
N VAL A 101 -3.55 2.86 5.23
CA VAL A 101 -3.46 1.50 4.66
C VAL A 101 -2.79 0.55 5.65
N PRO A 102 -3.06 -0.75 5.58
CA PRO A 102 -2.34 -1.74 6.37
C PRO A 102 -0.82 -1.60 6.20
N ARG A 103 -0.08 -1.72 7.30
CA ARG A 103 1.36 -1.51 7.34
C ARG A 103 2.12 -2.31 6.28
N GLU A 104 1.71 -3.56 6.07
CA GLU A 104 2.28 -4.49 5.10
C GLU A 104 2.09 -4.06 3.64
N ARG A 105 1.11 -3.20 3.35
CA ARG A 105 0.84 -2.65 2.01
C ARG A 105 1.37 -1.23 1.82
N TYR A 106 2.02 -0.64 2.83
CA TYR A 106 2.39 0.77 2.82
C TYR A 106 3.22 1.18 1.60
N PHE A 107 4.33 0.46 1.33
CA PHE A 107 5.21 0.81 0.21
C PHE A 107 4.66 0.42 -1.15
N GLU A 108 3.84 -0.64 -1.22
CA GLU A 108 3.12 -0.99 -2.45
C GLU A 108 2.17 0.14 -2.88
N VAL A 109 1.46 0.73 -1.91
CA VAL A 109 0.57 1.88 -2.15
C VAL A 109 1.36 3.11 -2.58
N ILE A 110 2.50 3.40 -1.94
CA ILE A 110 3.38 4.50 -2.34
C ILE A 110 3.86 4.33 -3.78
N ASP A 111 4.34 3.14 -4.17
CA ASP A 111 4.81 2.88 -5.54
C ASP A 111 3.68 3.01 -6.57
N LEU A 112 2.49 2.47 -6.28
CA LEU A 112 1.32 2.59 -7.17
C LEU A 112 0.92 4.06 -7.39
N LEU A 113 0.83 4.83 -6.31
CA LEU A 113 0.47 6.24 -6.37
C LEU A 113 1.52 7.07 -7.12
N ARG A 114 2.81 6.79 -6.89
CA ARG A 114 3.92 7.43 -7.59
C ARG A 114 3.89 7.13 -9.08
N ARG A 115 3.84 5.85 -9.48
CA ARG A 115 3.78 5.45 -10.90
C ARG A 115 2.63 6.15 -11.59
N ARG A 116 1.47 6.17 -10.94
CA ARG A 116 0.30 6.88 -11.45
C ARG A 116 0.53 8.38 -11.61
N ALA A 117 1.11 9.04 -10.61
CA ALA A 117 1.40 10.47 -10.66
C ALA A 117 2.43 10.83 -11.76
N CYS A 118 3.40 9.95 -11.99
CA CYS A 118 4.44 10.10 -13.03
C CYS A 118 3.99 9.63 -14.42
N GLY A 119 2.81 9.01 -14.56
CA GLY A 119 2.33 8.43 -15.81
C GLY A 119 3.09 7.17 -16.24
N GLU A 120 3.73 6.48 -15.30
CA GLU A 120 4.45 5.23 -15.54
C GLU A 120 3.49 4.04 -15.65
N SER A 121 3.96 2.96 -16.27
CA SER A 121 3.21 1.72 -16.37
C SER A 121 2.98 1.11 -14.98
N LEU A 122 1.71 0.91 -14.65
CA LEU A 122 1.30 0.21 -13.46
C LEU A 122 1.60 -1.30 -13.58
N PRO A 123 1.93 -1.97 -12.46
CA PRO A 123 2.14 -3.42 -12.48
C PRO A 123 0.88 -4.15 -12.95
N ALA A 124 1.03 -5.40 -13.41
CA ALA A 124 -0.14 -6.21 -13.75
C ALA A 124 -1.03 -6.37 -12.51
N VAL A 125 -2.31 -6.09 -12.68
CA VAL A 125 -3.31 -6.32 -11.63
C VAL A 125 -3.32 -7.81 -11.32
N PRO A 126 -3.22 -8.22 -10.03
CA PRO A 126 -3.34 -9.62 -9.69
C PRO A 126 -4.69 -10.15 -10.20
N PRO A 127 -4.73 -11.34 -10.82
CA PRO A 127 -5.99 -11.91 -11.24
C PRO A 127 -6.84 -12.08 -9.99
N ALA A 128 -8.01 -11.44 -9.96
CA ALA A 128 -9.02 -11.84 -9.00
C ALA A 128 -9.35 -13.30 -9.32
N ARG A 129 -9.35 -14.19 -8.32
CA ARG A 129 -10.14 -15.42 -8.48
C ARG A 129 -11.57 -14.93 -8.68
N GLU A 130 -12.16 -15.23 -9.82
CA GLU A 130 -13.55 -14.88 -10.11
C GLU A 130 -14.49 -16.00 -9.67
N GLU A 131 -13.94 -17.19 -9.44
CA GLU A 131 -14.67 -18.41 -9.17
C GLU A 131 -14.54 -18.84 -7.70
N GLU A 132 -15.66 -19.30 -7.15
CA GLU A 132 -15.68 -20.03 -5.88
C GLU A 132 -14.83 -21.30 -5.99
N TRP A 133 -14.13 -21.65 -4.92
CA TRP A 133 -13.28 -22.83 -4.88
C TRP A 133 -13.68 -23.74 -3.73
N THR A 134 -13.61 -25.06 -3.94
CA THR A 134 -13.90 -26.03 -2.89
C THR A 134 -12.62 -26.45 -2.19
N CYS A 135 -12.62 -26.50 -0.87
CA CYS A 135 -11.47 -26.93 -0.11
C CYS A 135 -11.25 -28.45 -0.22
N ASP A 136 -10.08 -28.87 -0.73
CA ASP A 136 -9.73 -30.30 -0.85
C ASP A 136 -9.63 -31.04 0.49
N HIS A 137 -9.42 -30.31 1.60
CA HIS A 137 -9.27 -30.90 2.92
C HIS A 137 -10.61 -31.16 3.62
N CYS A 138 -11.55 -30.20 3.59
CA CYS A 138 -12.83 -30.32 4.29
C CYS A 138 -14.08 -30.34 3.40
N GLY A 139 -13.94 -30.07 2.10
CA GLY A 139 -15.04 -30.06 1.13
C GLY A 139 -15.90 -28.80 1.13
N GLU A 140 -15.53 -27.77 1.88
CA GLU A 140 -16.32 -26.52 2.00
C GLU A 140 -16.14 -25.60 0.79
N GLU A 141 -17.21 -24.93 0.37
CA GLU A 141 -17.17 -23.89 -0.64
C GLU A 141 -16.61 -22.59 -0.05
N CYS A 142 -15.55 -22.08 -0.68
CA CYS A 142 -14.83 -20.91 -0.27
C CYS A 142 -15.00 -19.80 -1.32
N PRO A 143 -15.40 -18.58 -0.90
CA PRO A 143 -15.53 -17.48 -1.82
C PRO A 143 -14.19 -17.13 -2.49
N PRO A 144 -14.21 -16.56 -3.71
CA PRO A 144 -13.02 -16.29 -4.52
C PRO A 144 -11.94 -15.45 -3.81
N ASN A 145 -12.35 -14.54 -2.92
CA ASN A 145 -11.45 -13.62 -2.23
C ASN A 145 -10.68 -14.25 -1.05
N PHE A 146 -10.88 -15.53 -0.77
CA PHE A 146 -10.18 -16.24 0.30
C PHE A 146 -9.01 -17.06 -0.27
N GLU A 147 -7.82 -16.83 0.27
CA GLU A 147 -6.63 -17.65 0.00
C GLU A 147 -6.58 -18.93 0.85
N LEU A 148 -7.26 -18.91 2.01
CA LEU A 148 -7.36 -20.02 2.97
C LEU A 148 -8.82 -20.42 3.12
N CYS A 149 -9.07 -21.71 3.38
CA CYS A 149 -10.41 -22.20 3.65
C CYS A 149 -10.96 -21.52 4.92
N TRP A 150 -12.11 -20.86 4.82
CA TRP A 150 -12.71 -20.15 5.95
C TRP A 150 -13.10 -21.09 7.10
N ASN A 151 -13.30 -22.39 6.80
CA ASN A 151 -13.67 -23.41 7.78
C ASN A 151 -12.44 -24.09 8.41
N CYS A 152 -11.47 -24.56 7.62
CA CYS A 152 -10.34 -25.36 8.12
C CYS A 152 -8.96 -24.68 8.09
N GLY A 153 -8.83 -23.51 7.47
CA GLY A 153 -7.57 -22.74 7.41
C GLY A 153 -6.52 -23.27 6.42
N GLU A 154 -6.78 -24.37 5.73
CA GLU A 154 -5.86 -24.91 4.70
C GLU A 154 -5.86 -24.04 3.42
N PRO A 155 -4.70 -23.87 2.76
CA PRO A 155 -4.61 -23.08 1.53
C PRO A 155 -5.32 -23.75 0.36
N GLY A 156 -6.02 -22.96 -0.44
CA GLY A 156 -6.64 -23.45 -1.66
C GLY A 156 -5.61 -23.75 -2.74
N VAL A 157 -5.55 -25.00 -3.20
CA VAL A 157 -4.65 -25.39 -4.30
C VAL A 157 -5.00 -24.56 -5.53
N PRO A 158 -4.06 -23.83 -6.16
CA PRO A 158 -4.34 -23.17 -7.42
C PRO A 158 -4.64 -24.24 -8.47
N ALA A 159 -5.76 -24.11 -9.19
CA ALA A 159 -6.04 -24.91 -10.37
C ALA A 159 -4.84 -24.79 -11.33
N ALA A 160 -4.21 -25.92 -11.62
CA ALA A 160 -3.03 -26.03 -12.49
C ALA A 160 -3.37 -25.80 -13.96
#